data_AF-A0A170NKQ0-F1
#
_entry.id   AF-A0A170NKQ0-F1
#
_cell.length_a   1.000
_cell.length_b   1.000
_cell.length_c   1.000
_cell.angle_alpha   90.00
_cell.angle_beta   90.00
_cell.angle_gamma   90.00
#
_symmetry.space_group_name_H-M   'P 1'
#
loop_
_entity.id
_entity.type
_entity.pdbx_description
1 polymer ?
#
loop_
_entity_poly.entity_id
_entity_poly.type
_entity_poly.pdbx_seq_one_letter_code
_entity_poly.pdbx_strand_id
1 'polypeptide(L)' 'MARTYKIRPSQILRIENDYDAFCFDEACFYILSELLVEKPRTPKWNDEEKHDGSGNKSTIEWMMKHNKTL' A
#
# COMPACT_ATOMS: atom_id res chain seq x y z
N MET A 1 10.63 12.47 12.18
CA MET A 1 11.81 11.57 12.31
C MET A 1 11.73 10.86 13.64
N ALA A 2 12.20 9.61 13.74
CA ALA A 2 12.18 8.84 14.99
C ALA A 2 12.87 9.63 16.12
N ARG A 3 12.08 10.45 16.83
CA ARG A 3 12.55 11.32 17.92
C ARG A 3 13.19 10.48 19.03
N THR A 4 12.83 9.20 19.08
CA THR A 4 13.30 8.18 20.01
C THR A 4 14.78 7.80 19.81
N TYR A 5 15.30 7.77 18.56
CA TYR A 5 16.62 7.18 18.30
C TYR A 5 17.65 8.13 17.66
N LYS A 6 17.25 9.31 17.17
CA LYS A 6 18.16 10.29 16.51
C LYS A 6 18.99 9.70 15.35
N ILE A 7 18.49 8.64 14.71
CA ILE A 7 19.12 7.96 13.58
C ILE A 7 18.22 8.13 12.34
N ARG A 8 18.81 8.30 11.17
CA ARG A 8 18.06 8.44 9.91
C ARG A 8 17.46 7.10 9.47
N PRO A 9 16.25 7.07 8.88
CA PRO A 9 15.65 5.85 8.33
C PRO A 9 16.58 5.03 7.42
N SER A 10 17.32 5.70 6.53
CA SER A 10 18.30 5.08 5.63
C SER A 10 19.42 4.35 6.38
N GLN A 11 19.87 4.88 7.52
CA GLN A 11 20.89 4.27 8.37
C GLN A 11 20.38 3.03 9.08
N ILE A 12 19.11 3.01 9.48
CA ILE A 12 18.47 1.83 10.09
C ILE A 12 18.42 0.68 9.08
N LEU A 13 18.11 0.99 7.82
CA LEU A 13 18.07 0.02 6.72
C LEU A 13 19.44 -0.25 6.09
N ARG A 14 20.49 0.48 6.51
CA ARG A 14 21.85 0.40 5.96
C ARG A 14 21.87 0.54 4.43
N ILE A 15 21.11 1.51 3.90
CA ILE A 15 21.14 1.84 2.48
C ILE A 15 22.50 2.47 2.17
N GLU A 16 23.33 1.79 1.37
CA GLU A 16 24.71 2.21 1.08
C GLU A 16 24.78 3.26 -0.04
N ASN A 17 23.82 3.26 -0.96
CA ASN A 17 23.77 4.27 -2.01
C ASN A 17 23.30 5.61 -1.43
N ASP A 18 24.18 6.62 -1.48
CA ASP A 18 23.91 7.95 -0.94
C ASP A 18 22.66 8.62 -1.53
N TYR A 19 22.42 8.44 -2.84
CA TYR A 19 21.26 9.03 -3.50
C TYR A 19 19.95 8.38 -3.02
N ASP A 20 19.93 7.05 -2.96
CA ASP A 20 18.75 6.30 -2.51
C ASP A 20 18.48 6.55 -1.02
N ALA A 21 19.55 6.61 -0.21
CA ALA A 21 19.48 6.93 1.21
C ALA A 21 18.87 8.31 1.44
N PHE A 22 19.33 9.32 0.69
CA PHE A 22 18.77 10.68 0.74
C PHE A 22 17.29 10.71 0.35
N CYS A 23 16.93 10.11 -0.79
CA CYS A 23 15.54 10.09 -1.26
C CYS A 23 14.61 9.39 -0.27
N PHE A 24 15.08 8.30 0.33
CA PHE A 24 14.31 7.55 1.31
C PHE A 24 14.08 8.34 2.61
N ASP A 25 15.12 9.03 3.10
CA ASP A 25 15.01 9.86 4.30
C ASP A 25 14.02 11.02 4.10
N GLU A 26 14.07 11.70 2.95
CA GLU A 26 13.15 12.78 2.60
C GLU A 26 11.71 12.28 2.44
N ALA A 27 11.49 11.15 1.77
CA ALA A 27 10.17 10.55 1.64
C ALA A 27 9.56 10.20 3.01
N CYS A 28 10.37 9.60 3.89
CA CYS A 28 9.97 9.29 5.26
C CYS A 28 9.64 10.56 6.07
N PHE A 29 10.40 11.64 5.87
CA PHE A 29 10.15 12.92 6.51
C PHE A 29 8.83 13.54 6.04
N TYR A 30 8.58 13.54 4.72
CA TYR A 30 7.36 14.07 4.11
C TYR A 30 6.11 13.33 4.62
N ILE A 31 6.11 11.99 4.59
CA ILE A 31 4.99 11.18 5.09
C ILE A 31 4.69 11.52 6.55
N LEU A 32 5.73 11.63 7.38
CA LEU A 32 5.57 11.95 8.79
C LEU A 32 5.04 13.38 9.01
N SER A 33 5.44 14.34 8.17
CA SER A 33 4.91 15.70 8.18
C SER A 33 3.41 15.71 7.89
N GLU A 34 2.98 15.02 6.83
CA GLU A 34 1.57 14.93 6.43
C GLU A 34 0.70 14.28 7.51
N LEU A 35 1.24 13.27 8.22
CA LEU A 35 0.53 12.58 9.31
C LEU A 35 0.38 13.43 10.59
N LEU A 36 1.19 14.47 10.77
CA LEU A 36 1.16 15.34 11.96
C LEU A 36 0.26 16.58 11.79
N VAL A 37 -0.33 16.79 10.61
CA VAL A 37 -1.31 17.88 10.37
C VAL A 37 -2.58 17.64 11.19
N GLU A 38 -3.29 18.68 11.64
CA GLU A 38 -4.50 18.56 12.49
C GLU A 38 -5.59 17.62 11.94
N LYS A 39 -5.67 17.50 10.61
CA LYS A 39 -6.58 16.59 9.90
C LYS A 39 -5.80 15.85 8.82
N PRO A 40 -4.98 14.86 9.19
CA PRO A 40 -4.13 14.19 8.24
C PRO A 40 -4.99 13.37 7.27
N ARG A 41 -4.56 13.26 6.02
CA ARG A 41 -5.17 12.29 5.11
C ARG A 41 -4.85 10.89 5.62
N THR A 42 -5.87 10.13 5.99
CA THR A 42 -5.68 8.73 6.41
C THR A 42 -5.11 7.94 5.24
N PRO A 43 -3.95 7.29 5.38
CA PRO A 43 -3.42 6.42 4.34
C PRO A 43 -4.42 5.29 4.06
N LYS A 44 -4.72 5.03 2.79
CA LYS A 44 -5.49 3.87 2.38
C LYS A 44 -4.53 2.70 2.19
N TRP A 45 -4.32 1.95 3.24
CA TRP A 45 -3.60 0.69 3.16
C TRP A 45 -4.54 -0.31 2.50
N ASN A 46 -4.17 -0.79 1.30
CA ASN A 46 -4.79 -1.99 0.77
C ASN A 46 -4.15 -3.15 1.52
N ASP A 47 -4.75 -3.55 2.63
CA ASP A 47 -4.61 -4.93 3.06
C ASP A 47 -5.19 -5.73 1.91
N GLU A 48 -4.38 -6.54 1.23
CA GLU A 48 -4.87 -7.37 0.13
C GLU A 48 -6.06 -8.15 0.66
N GLU A 49 -7.27 -7.70 0.30
CA GLU A 49 -8.47 -8.48 0.54
C GLU A 49 -8.21 -9.79 -0.16
N LYS A 50 -8.17 -10.88 0.62
CA LYS A 50 -8.11 -12.24 0.08
C LYS A 50 -9.10 -12.26 -1.07
N HIS A 51 -8.59 -12.43 -2.28
CA HIS A 51 -9.40 -12.47 -3.49
C HIS A 51 -10.43 -13.58 -3.25
N ASP A 52 -11.66 -13.22 -2.89
CA ASP A 52 -12.73 -14.18 -2.86
C ASP A 52 -12.83 -14.69 -4.30
N GLY A 53 -12.67 -15.99 -4.48
CA GLY A 53 -12.75 -16.67 -5.77
C GLY A 53 -14.14 -16.57 -6.42
N SER A 54 -14.98 -15.64 -5.97
CA SER A 54 -16.15 -15.10 -6.65
C SER A 54 -15.74 -14.32 -7.92
N GLY A 55 -15.11 -15.01 -8.87
CA GLY A 55 -15.05 -14.55 -10.25
C GLY A 55 -16.44 -14.55 -10.90
N ASN A 56 -16.49 -14.71 -12.21
CA ASN A 56 -17.73 -14.62 -13.01
C ASN A 56 -18.73 -15.78 -12.81
N LYS A 57 -18.76 -16.42 -11.64
CA LYS A 57 -19.62 -17.57 -11.32
C LYS A 57 -21.09 -17.27 -11.62
N SER A 58 -21.58 -16.10 -11.19
CA SER A 58 -22.96 -15.65 -11.46
C SER A 58 -23.24 -15.49 -12.97
N THR A 59 -22.27 -14.98 -13.73
CA THR A 59 -22.39 -14.82 -15.19
C THR A 59 -22.42 -16.17 -15.90
N ILE A 60 -21.57 -17.12 -15.48
CA ILE A 60 -21.52 -18.49 -16.03
C ILE A 60 -22.81 -19.25 -15.72
N GLU A 61 -23.30 -19.15 -14.48
CA GLU A 61 -24.57 -19.77 -14.07
C GLU A 61 -25.75 -19.24 -14.90
N TRP A 62 -25.80 -17.92 -15.15
CA TRP A 62 -26.81 -17.32 -16.01
C TRP A 62 -26.73 -17.85 -17.44
N MET A 63 -25.53 -17.92 -18.02
CA MET A 63 -25.31 -18.46 -19.37
C MET A 63 -25.75 -19.93 -19.47
N MET A 64 -25.45 -20.77 -18.47
CA MET A 64 -25.87 -22.16 -18.47
C MET A 64 -27.39 -22.32 -18.37
N LYS A 65 -28.06 -21.52 -17.53
CA LYS A 65 -29.52 -21.58 -17.36
C LYS A 65 -30.28 -21.18 -18.63
N HIS A 66 -29.70 -20.28 -19.43
CA HIS A 66 -30.37 -19.68 -20.58
C HIS A 66 -29.84 -20.12 -21.93
N ASN A 67 -28.81 -20.98 -21.98
CA ASN A 67 -28.48 -21.65 -23.23
C ASN A 67 -29.55 -22.72 -23.52
N LYS A 68 -30.05 -22.74 -24.76
CA LYS A 68 -30.82 -23.87 -25.28
C LYS A 68 -29.82 -24.87 -25.84
N THR A 69 -29.94 -26.13 -25.43
CA THR A 69 -29.29 -27.26 -26.10
C THR A 69 -29.80 -27.32 -27.53
N LEU A 70 -28.89 -27.21 -28.50
CA LEU A 70 -29.15 -27.55 -29.90
C LEU A 70 -29.53 -29.03 -30.05
#